data_AF-A0A1E4GRY3-F1
#
_entry.id   AF-A0A1E4GRY3-F1
#
_cell.length_a   1.000
_cell.length_b   1.000
_cell.length_c   1.000
_cell.angle_alpha   90.00
_cell.angle_beta   90.00
_cell.angle_gamma   90.00
#
_symmetry.space_group_name_H-M   'P 1'
#
loop_
_entity.id
_entity.type
_entity.pdbx_description
1 polymer ?
#
loop_
_entity_poly.entity_id
_entity_poly.type
_entity_poly.pdbx_seq_one_letter_code
_entity_poly.pdbx_strand_id
1 'polypeptide(L)'
;MSASVAALALGLTWGVPAAAHRAPQAATLVLEPTTAPGRWLATGRGVSLRVDLASVGATPVIRFQFVGRDGQPVAGPQTRRAFLETGQGPPVAVTPAGAGWVAQASFAILADARLVLEEADHTHAFRLNLHLAEPVAGAPVPVPDAPRRSPEGGAS
;
A
#
# COMPACT_ATOMS: atom_id res chain seq x y z
N MET A 1 69.50 -24.54 -41.58
CA MET A 1 69.83 -24.48 -40.14
C MET A 1 69.03 -23.34 -39.52
N SER A 2 68.41 -23.64 -38.38
CA SER A 2 67.89 -22.75 -37.34
C SER A 2 66.61 -21.92 -37.59
N ALA A 3 65.63 -22.27 -36.77
CA ALA A 3 64.36 -21.61 -36.49
C ALA A 3 64.50 -20.48 -35.44
N SER A 4 63.45 -19.66 -35.30
CA SER A 4 62.80 -19.18 -34.05
C SER A 4 62.05 -17.86 -34.36
N VAL A 5 60.72 -17.88 -34.50
CA VAL A 5 59.70 -17.65 -33.46
C VAL A 5 59.84 -16.29 -32.76
N ALA A 6 58.88 -15.39 -32.99
CA ALA A 6 58.58 -14.28 -32.08
C ALA A 6 57.07 -14.00 -32.04
N ALA A 7 56.48 -14.50 -30.96
CA ALA A 7 55.25 -14.19 -30.22
C ALA A 7 54.14 -13.29 -30.83
N LEU A 8 52.94 -13.87 -30.81
CA LEU A 8 51.62 -13.23 -30.70
C LEU A 8 51.50 -12.37 -29.43
N ALA A 9 50.84 -11.22 -29.54
CA ALA A 9 50.13 -10.58 -28.43
C ALA A 9 48.75 -10.14 -28.91
N LEU A 10 47.78 -11.06 -28.86
CA LEU A 10 46.36 -10.74 -29.01
C LEU A 10 45.87 -10.21 -27.67
N GLY A 11 45.59 -8.91 -27.62
CA GLY A 11 44.95 -8.26 -26.48
C GLY A 11 43.51 -8.74 -26.33
N LEU A 12 43.28 -9.69 -25.44
CA LEU A 12 41.95 -10.03 -24.91
C LEU A 12 41.53 -8.91 -23.95
N THR A 13 40.92 -7.84 -24.47
CA THR A 13 40.16 -6.92 -23.61
C THR A 13 38.86 -7.60 -23.22
N TRP A 14 38.80 -8.08 -21.98
CA TRP A 14 37.57 -8.52 -21.35
C TRP A 14 36.56 -7.37 -21.38
N GLY A 15 35.53 -7.51 -22.21
CA GLY A 15 34.34 -6.67 -22.14
C GLY A 15 33.67 -6.94 -20.80
N VAL A 16 33.83 -6.02 -19.85
CA VAL A 16 33.03 -5.98 -18.63
C VAL A 16 31.57 -5.90 -19.09
N PRO A 17 30.69 -6.85 -18.72
CA PRO A 17 29.29 -6.71 -19.07
C PRO A 17 28.81 -5.46 -18.34
N ALA A 18 28.25 -4.50 -19.09
CA ALA A 18 27.61 -3.33 -18.52
C ALA A 18 26.72 -3.82 -17.39
N ALA A 19 27.08 -3.45 -16.16
CA ALA A 19 26.31 -3.79 -14.98
C ALA A 19 24.89 -3.32 -15.25
N ALA A 20 24.01 -4.27 -15.55
CA ALA A 20 22.59 -4.04 -15.56
C ALA A 20 22.30 -3.41 -14.21
N HIS A 21 22.07 -2.10 -14.20
CA HIS A 21 21.62 -1.38 -13.03
C HIS A 21 20.26 -1.98 -12.73
N ARG A 22 20.27 -3.04 -11.93
CA ARG A 22 19.07 -3.64 -11.39
C ARG A 22 18.49 -2.54 -10.51
N ALA A 23 17.48 -1.85 -11.04
CA ALA A 23 16.71 -0.90 -10.25
C ALA A 23 16.40 -1.57 -8.91
N PRO A 24 16.60 -0.89 -7.76
CA PRO A 24 16.31 -1.47 -6.46
C PRO A 24 14.91 -2.06 -6.53
N GLN A 25 14.76 -3.37 -6.30
CA GLN A 25 13.44 -3.98 -6.23
C GLN A 25 12.66 -3.23 -5.15
N ALA A 26 11.55 -2.61 -5.55
CA ALA A 26 10.68 -1.88 -4.64
C ALA A 26 10.28 -2.84 -3.50
N ALA A 27 10.65 -2.48 -2.26
CA ALA A 27 10.29 -3.27 -1.10
C ALA A 27 8.76 -3.30 -1.00
N THR A 28 8.16 -4.48 -1.18
CA THR A 28 6.72 -4.66 -1.05
C THR A 28 6.33 -4.49 0.42
N LEU A 29 5.54 -3.46 0.70
CA LEU A 29 4.92 -3.25 2.01
C LEU A 29 3.62 -4.05 2.08
N VAL A 30 3.43 -4.81 3.16
CA VAL A 30 2.23 -5.63 3.42
C VAL A 30 1.37 -4.93 4.46
N LEU A 31 0.07 -4.79 4.18
CA LEU A 31 -0.91 -4.25 5.12
C LEU A 31 -1.41 -5.33 6.07
N GLU A 32 -1.13 -5.18 7.36
CA GLU A 32 -1.60 -6.13 8.38
C GLU A 32 -2.83 -5.58 9.13
N PRO A 33 -3.76 -6.45 9.58
CA PRO A 33 -4.87 -6.04 10.43
C PRO A 33 -4.39 -5.35 11.71
N THR A 34 -5.06 -4.27 12.11
CA THR A 34 -4.82 -3.63 13.41
C THR A 34 -5.82 -4.10 14.45
N THR A 35 -5.64 -3.69 15.71
CA THR A 35 -6.61 -3.95 16.80
C THR A 35 -7.97 -3.28 16.58
N ALA A 36 -8.05 -2.31 15.65
CA ALA A 36 -9.30 -1.69 15.25
C ALA A 36 -9.92 -2.43 14.04
N PRO A 37 -11.17 -2.92 14.13
CA PRO A 37 -11.86 -3.54 13.01
C PRO A 37 -11.90 -2.63 11.78
N GLY A 38 -11.67 -3.20 10.59
CA GLY A 38 -11.73 -2.45 9.34
C GLY A 38 -10.59 -1.45 9.13
N ARG A 39 -9.49 -1.58 9.88
CA ARG A 39 -8.29 -0.77 9.72
C ARG A 39 -7.04 -1.62 9.59
N TRP A 40 -6.24 -1.29 8.60
CA TRP A 40 -4.94 -1.92 8.31
C TRP A 40 -3.85 -0.87 8.22
N LEU A 41 -2.62 -1.28 8.53
CA LEU A 41 -1.47 -0.39 8.52
C LEU A 41 -0.26 -1.08 7.92
N ALA A 42 0.46 -0.39 7.05
CA ALA A 42 1.79 -0.78 6.58
C ALA A 42 2.76 0.34 6.89
N THR A 43 3.85 0.03 7.59
CA THR A 43 4.82 1.03 8.02
C THR A 43 6.13 0.84 7.27
N GLY A 44 6.65 1.92 6.69
CA GLY A 44 7.94 1.93 6.00
C GLY A 44 8.66 3.27 6.21
N ARG A 45 9.95 3.22 6.58
CA ARG A 45 10.83 4.40 6.68
C ARG A 45 10.25 5.58 7.49
N GLY A 46 9.45 5.30 8.53
CA GLY A 46 8.93 6.32 9.45
C GLY A 46 7.60 6.97 9.06
N VAL A 47 6.98 6.51 7.96
CA VAL A 47 5.61 6.86 7.55
C VAL A 47 4.82 5.56 7.44
N SER A 48 3.52 5.62 7.71
CA SER A 48 2.63 4.49 7.54
C SER A 48 1.56 4.77 6.49
N LEU A 49 1.25 3.79 5.65
CA LEU A 49 0.04 3.77 4.86
C LEU A 49 -1.08 3.15 5.72
N ARG A 50 -2.06 3.96 6.09
CA ARG A 50 -3.29 3.52 6.74
C ARG A 50 -4.35 3.24 5.69
N VAL A 51 -5.00 2.10 5.85
CA VAL A 51 -6.16 1.71 5.03
C VAL A 51 -7.35 1.54 5.95
N ASP A 52 -8.42 2.27 5.67
CA ASP A 52 -9.65 2.27 6.45
C ASP A 52 -10.81 1.81 5.57
N LEU A 53 -11.66 0.94 6.10
CA LEU A 53 -12.96 0.64 5.52
C LEU A 53 -13.93 1.77 5.88
N ALA A 54 -14.14 2.70 4.95
CA ALA A 54 -14.96 3.89 5.16
C ALA A 54 -16.47 3.62 5.10
N SER A 55 -16.88 2.57 4.38
CA SER A 55 -18.28 2.13 4.31
C SER A 55 -18.35 0.63 4.00
N VAL A 56 -19.27 -0.05 4.67
CA VAL A 56 -19.66 -1.45 4.41
C VAL A 56 -20.90 -1.48 3.52
N GLY A 57 -20.90 -2.34 2.49
CA GLY A 57 -22.00 -2.49 1.54
C GLY A 57 -21.62 -3.39 0.37
N ALA A 58 -22.51 -3.54 -0.62
CA ALA A 58 -22.27 -4.39 -1.80
C ALA A 58 -21.01 -3.95 -2.59
N THR A 59 -20.67 -2.66 -2.54
CA THR A 59 -19.41 -2.10 -3.04
C THR A 59 -18.81 -1.24 -1.93
N PRO A 60 -17.96 -1.80 -1.06
CA PRO A 60 -17.40 -1.06 0.05
C PRO A 60 -16.47 0.05 -0.44
N VAL A 61 -16.36 1.11 0.36
CA VAL A 61 -15.45 2.22 0.12
C VAL A 61 -14.23 2.04 1.00
N ILE A 62 -13.06 1.98 0.37
CA ILE A 62 -11.77 1.92 1.05
C ILE A 62 -11.12 3.28 0.99
N ARG A 63 -10.56 3.73 2.10
CA ARG A 63 -9.76 4.95 2.17
C ARG A 63 -8.30 4.62 2.42
N PHE A 64 -7.41 5.27 1.68
CA PHE A 64 -5.96 5.17 1.81
C PHE A 64 -5.42 6.52 2.30
N GLN A 65 -4.61 6.52 3.35
CA GLN A 65 -4.05 7.73 3.93
C GLN A 65 -2.62 7.48 4.42
N PHE A 66 -1.66 8.31 4.00
CA PHE A 66 -0.36 8.33 4.65
C PHE A 66 -0.50 9.03 6.00
N VAL A 67 0.08 8.43 7.04
CA VAL A 67 0.10 8.97 8.39
C VAL A 67 1.52 9.01 8.95
N GLY A 68 1.82 10.06 9.71
CA GLY A 68 3.06 10.20 10.46
C GLY A 68 3.11 9.27 11.67
N ARG A 69 4.23 9.30 12.41
CA ARG A 69 4.43 8.50 13.62
C ARG A 69 3.44 8.85 14.74
N ASP A 70 2.94 10.07 14.74
CA ASP A 70 1.91 10.57 15.66
C ASP A 70 0.47 10.19 15.22
N GLY A 71 0.34 9.47 14.11
CA GLY A 71 -0.94 9.05 13.54
C GLY A 71 -1.67 10.15 12.76
N GLN A 72 -1.08 11.35 12.64
CA GLN A 72 -1.69 12.45 11.89
C GLN A 72 -1.56 12.24 10.39
N PRO A 73 -2.56 12.64 9.59
CA PRO A 73 -2.45 12.62 8.14
C PRO A 73 -1.25 13.43 7.67
N VAL A 74 -0.45 12.83 6.79
CA VAL A 74 0.62 13.53 6.07
C VAL A 74 0.34 13.48 4.58
N ALA A 75 0.89 14.44 3.85
CA ALA A 75 0.84 14.43 2.40
C ALA A 75 1.51 13.15 1.88
N GLY A 76 0.81 12.42 1.03
CA GLY A 76 1.39 11.28 0.33
C GLY A 76 2.23 11.71 -0.87
N PRO A 77 2.82 10.74 -1.60
CA PRO A 77 3.59 11.00 -2.81
C PRO A 77 2.78 11.72 -3.88
N GLN A 78 3.45 12.51 -4.73
CA GLN A 78 2.81 13.21 -5.86
C GLN A 78 2.54 12.23 -7.00
N THR A 79 1.41 11.54 -6.89
CA THR A 79 1.02 10.48 -7.82
C THR A 79 0.41 11.05 -9.10
N ARG A 80 0.90 10.57 -10.26
CA ARG A 80 0.25 10.81 -11.57
C ARG A 80 -0.97 9.92 -11.72
N ARG A 81 -0.89 8.69 -11.21
CA ARG A 81 -1.96 7.70 -11.30
C ARG A 81 -1.91 6.76 -10.10
N ALA A 82 -3.07 6.52 -9.51
CA ALA A 82 -3.24 5.54 -8.44
C ALA A 82 -4.31 4.53 -8.85
N PHE A 83 -4.06 3.25 -8.63
CA PHE A 83 -5.02 2.19 -8.91
C PHE A 83 -4.76 0.96 -8.04
N LEU A 84 -5.77 0.11 -7.91
CA LEU A 84 -5.60 -1.24 -7.39
C LEU A 84 -5.36 -2.17 -8.57
N GLU A 85 -4.18 -2.76 -8.62
CA GLU A 85 -3.92 -3.92 -9.45
C GLU A 85 -4.56 -5.12 -8.77
N THR A 86 -5.54 -5.72 -9.44
CA THR A 86 -6.30 -6.84 -8.90
C THR A 86 -5.79 -8.11 -9.57
N GLY A 87 -5.70 -9.22 -8.82
CA GLY A 87 -5.36 -10.52 -9.41
C GLY A 87 -6.43 -11.06 -10.35
N GLN A 88 -7.60 -10.40 -10.41
CA GLN A 88 -8.78 -10.78 -11.17
C GLN A 88 -9.42 -9.51 -11.78
N GLY A 89 -9.54 -9.47 -13.11
CA GLY A 89 -10.24 -8.39 -13.82
C GLY A 89 -9.41 -7.11 -14.06
N PRO A 90 -10.07 -6.01 -14.50
CA PRO A 90 -9.41 -4.75 -14.76
C PRO A 90 -9.01 -4.02 -13.47
N PRO A 91 -7.98 -3.15 -13.52
CA PRO A 91 -7.58 -2.35 -12.37
C PRO A 91 -8.72 -1.47 -11.84
N VAL A 92 -8.82 -1.35 -10.52
CA VAL A 92 -9.79 -0.44 -9.89
C VAL A 92 -9.17 0.94 -9.72
N ALA A 93 -9.88 1.98 -10.17
CA ALA A 93 -9.43 3.35 -10.01
C ALA A 93 -9.35 3.76 -8.53
N VAL A 94 -8.27 4.41 -8.15
CA VAL A 94 -8.08 5.03 -6.83
C VAL A 94 -8.08 6.53 -7.03
N THR A 95 -9.06 7.22 -6.45
CA THR A 95 -9.32 8.65 -6.72
C THR A 95 -8.92 9.52 -5.53
N PRO A 96 -8.33 10.70 -5.74
CA PRO A 96 -8.02 11.63 -4.65
C PRO A 96 -9.28 12.05 -3.88
N ALA A 97 -9.18 12.06 -2.54
CA ALA A 97 -10.26 12.47 -1.64
C ALA A 97 -9.69 13.07 -0.34
N GLY A 98 -9.71 14.40 -0.24
CA GLY A 98 -9.08 15.13 0.87
C GLY A 98 -7.56 14.92 0.88
N ALA A 99 -7.00 14.56 2.04
CA ALA A 99 -5.57 14.32 2.21
C ALA A 99 -5.10 12.92 1.75
N GLY A 100 -5.98 12.10 1.17
CA GLY A 100 -5.69 10.73 0.77
C GLY A 100 -6.47 10.33 -0.47
N TRP A 101 -6.81 9.05 -0.58
CA TRP A 101 -7.52 8.50 -1.72
C TRP A 101 -8.63 7.55 -1.31
N VAL A 102 -9.56 7.31 -2.23
CA VAL A 102 -10.64 6.33 -2.09
C VAL A 102 -10.75 5.41 -3.29
N ALA A 103 -11.14 4.16 -3.03
CA ALA A 103 -11.52 3.19 -4.05
C ALA A 103 -12.83 2.51 -3.67
N GLN A 104 -13.58 2.10 -4.69
CA GLN A 104 -14.78 1.29 -4.57
C GLN A 104 -14.50 -0.07 -5.20
N ALA A 105 -14.43 -1.12 -4.39
CA ALA A 105 -14.12 -2.48 -4.86
C ALA A 105 -14.72 -3.52 -3.91
N SER A 106 -15.25 -4.63 -4.42
CA SER A 106 -15.72 -5.72 -3.55
C SER A 106 -14.55 -6.39 -2.81
N PHE A 107 -14.82 -6.98 -1.64
CA PHE A 107 -13.78 -7.66 -0.85
C PHE A 107 -13.11 -8.84 -1.58
N ALA A 108 -13.87 -9.53 -2.43
CA ALA A 108 -13.33 -10.61 -3.26
C ALA A 108 -12.21 -10.12 -4.19
N ILE A 109 -12.32 -8.88 -4.69
CA ILE A 109 -11.32 -8.27 -5.58
C ILE A 109 -10.08 -7.82 -4.78
N LEU A 110 -10.23 -7.54 -3.48
CA LEU A 110 -9.21 -6.93 -2.63
C LEU A 110 -8.28 -7.91 -1.91
N ALA A 111 -8.68 -9.18 -1.78
CA ALA A 111 -7.98 -10.18 -0.96
C ALA A 111 -6.49 -10.38 -1.35
N ASP A 112 -6.12 -10.06 -2.58
CA ASP A 112 -4.73 -10.08 -3.07
C ASP A 112 -4.38 -8.85 -3.92
N ALA A 113 -5.15 -7.78 -3.81
CA ALA A 113 -4.91 -6.58 -4.59
C ALA A 113 -3.61 -5.89 -4.18
N ARG A 114 -3.04 -5.10 -5.09
CA ARG A 114 -1.90 -4.24 -4.83
C ARG A 114 -2.29 -2.80 -5.09
N LEU A 115 -2.11 -1.92 -4.11
CA LEU A 115 -2.18 -0.49 -4.35
C LEU A 115 -0.92 -0.09 -5.10
N VAL A 116 -1.09 0.42 -6.32
CA VAL A 116 -0.03 0.94 -7.16
C VAL A 116 -0.13 2.46 -7.22
N LEU A 117 0.96 3.12 -6.86
CA LEU A 117 1.13 4.57 -6.95
C LEU A 117 2.24 4.85 -7.98
N GLU A 118 1.86 5.42 -9.12
CA GLU A 118 2.79 5.81 -10.18
C GLU A 118 3.16 7.28 -10.05
N GLU A 119 4.43 7.56 -9.77
CA GLU A 119 5.01 8.90 -9.75
C GLU A 119 5.71 9.21 -11.09
N ALA A 120 6.38 10.36 -11.15
CA ALA A 120 7.01 10.79 -12.40
C ALA A 120 8.19 9.90 -12.83
N ASP A 121 8.89 9.32 -11.87
CA ASP A 121 10.19 8.67 -12.02
C ASP A 121 10.25 7.27 -11.41
N HIS A 122 9.28 6.89 -10.57
CA HIS A 122 9.21 5.56 -9.98
C HIS A 122 7.79 5.14 -9.62
N THR A 123 7.65 3.88 -9.19
CA THR A 123 6.38 3.27 -8.80
C THR A 123 6.51 2.68 -7.41
N HIS A 124 5.52 2.92 -6.57
CA HIS A 124 5.33 2.22 -5.31
C HIS A 124 4.21 1.20 -5.43
N ALA A 125 4.42 0.01 -4.86
CA ALA A 125 3.41 -1.03 -4.80
C ALA A 125 3.27 -1.58 -3.38
N PHE A 126 2.05 -1.57 -2.85
CA PHE A 126 1.71 -2.06 -1.52
C PHE A 126 0.80 -3.27 -1.69
N ARG A 127 1.19 -4.43 -1.16
CA ARG A 127 0.31 -5.61 -1.19
C ARG A 127 -0.72 -5.47 -0.09
N LEU A 128 -1.99 -5.55 -0.49
CA LEU A 128 -3.10 -5.50 0.44
C LEU A 128 -3.37 -6.93 0.93
N ASN A 129 -3.23 -7.17 2.23
CA ASN A 129 -3.60 -8.44 2.86
C ASN A 129 -4.91 -8.26 3.63
N LEU A 130 -5.96 -7.89 2.91
CA LEU A 130 -7.25 -7.50 3.49
C LEU A 130 -8.13 -8.73 3.68
N HIS A 131 -7.91 -9.46 4.77
CA HIS A 131 -8.88 -10.45 5.24
C HIS A 131 -9.88 -9.76 6.15
N LEU A 132 -11.09 -9.52 5.65
CA LEU A 132 -12.20 -9.36 6.57
C LEU A 132 -12.52 -10.73 7.14
N ALA A 133 -12.56 -10.84 8.48
CA ALA A 133 -13.38 -11.87 9.07
C ALA A 133 -14.78 -11.68 8.48
N GLU A 134 -15.38 -12.75 7.95
CA GLU A 134 -16.79 -12.70 7.56
C GLU A 134 -17.55 -12.00 8.70
N PRO A 135 -18.41 -11.02 8.40
CA PRO A 135 -19.26 -10.48 9.44
C PRO A 135 -20.02 -11.65 10.04
N VAL A 136 -19.71 -12.02 11.28
CA VAL A 136 -20.48 -13.02 12.01
C VAL A 136 -21.91 -12.51 11.97
N ALA A 137 -22.80 -13.25 11.30
CA ALA A 137 -24.21 -12.92 11.27
C ALA A 137 -24.67 -12.78 12.73
N GLY A 138 -24.98 -11.54 13.14
CA GLY A 138 -25.40 -11.22 14.51
C GLY A 138 -24.36 -10.55 15.42
N ALA A 139 -23.16 -10.20 14.97
CA ALA A 139 -22.28 -9.36 15.77
C ALA A 139 -22.85 -7.93 15.89
N PRO A 140 -23.02 -7.39 17.12
CA PRO A 140 -23.53 -6.03 17.29
C PRO A 140 -22.57 -5.04 16.65
N VAL A 141 -23.10 -4.20 15.75
CA VAL A 141 -22.38 -3.04 15.22
C VAL A 141 -22.03 -2.15 16.42
N PRO A 142 -20.76 -1.79 16.66
CA PRO A 142 -20.43 -0.85 17.71
C PRO A 142 -21.09 0.49 17.38
N VAL A 143 -22.17 0.81 18.09
CA VAL A 143 -22.77 2.12 18.07
C VAL A 143 -21.72 3.06 18.69
N PRO A 144 -21.28 4.12 18.00
CA PRO A 144 -20.40 5.10 18.61
C PRO A 144 -21.10 5.63 19.86
N ASP A 145 -20.44 5.47 21.00
CA ASP A 145 -20.93 5.82 22.32
C ASP A 145 -21.51 7.23 22.26
N ALA A 146 -22.83 7.34 22.41
CA ALA A 146 -23.47 8.66 22.46
C ALA A 146 -22.81 9.42 23.62
N PRO A 147 -22.51 10.72 23.48
CA PRO A 147 -21.86 11.48 24.53
C PRO A 147 -22.67 11.31 25.82
N ARG A 148 -22.06 10.69 26.84
CA ARG A 148 -22.66 10.57 28.17
C ARG A 148 -23.04 11.97 28.61
N ARG A 149 -24.34 12.27 28.68
CA ARG A 149 -24.80 13.43 29.44
C ARG A 149 -24.39 13.16 30.88
N SER A 150 -23.48 13.98 31.40
CA SER A 150 -23.25 14.08 32.84
C SER A 150 -24.59 14.29 33.52
N PRO A 151 -24.95 13.54 34.57
CA PRO A 151 -26.07 13.89 35.40
C PRO A 151 -25.71 15.20 36.10
N GLU A 152 -26.35 16.30 35.70
CA GLU A 152 -26.38 17.50 36.52
C GLU A 152 -26.96 17.12 37.88
N GLY A 153 -26.18 17.43 38.91
CA GLY A 153 -26.43 17.00 40.28
C GLY A 153 -27.75 17.52 40.83
N GLY A 154 -28.44 16.64 41.55
CA GLY A 154 -29.31 17.07 42.63
C GLY A 154 -28.46 17.31 43.87
N ALA A 155 -28.51 18.52 44.41
CA ALA A 155 -28.40 18.81 45.84
C ALA A 155 -28.67 20.31 46.08
N SER A 156 -29.92 20.63 46.43
CA SER A 156 -30.33 21.28 47.70
C SER A 156 -31.75 21.81 47.59
#